data_AF-A0A834HLS5-F1
#
_entry.id   AF-A0A834HLS5-F1
#
_cell.length_a   1.000
_cell.length_b   1.000
_cell.length_c   1.000
_cell.angle_alpha   90.00
_cell.angle_beta   90.00
_cell.angle_gamma   90.00
#
_symmetry.space_group_name_H-M   'P 1'
#
loop_
_entity.id
_entity.type
_entity.pdbx_description
1 polymer ?
#
loop_
_entity_poly.entity_id
_entity_poly.type
_entity_poly.pdbx_seq_one_letter_code
_entity_poly.pdbx_strand_id
1 'polypeptide(L)'
;MKAPSDIGGLYIKDCEKVALATRCYSDRRYPSYLRIFNVKYLNITRLRHEPMIPDVVHLENITYIDVIPQHTFAQVDKGQWVISGCTTEGTQMSSLTMKNVNIGEIQSGAILATSKFKNATFTNVTIRKLQTDGIRLKLDVPGEFRFENSSIDHVEHLGFQLINTHRVIFSGNRFTELAASAINGTFNEFYFVNNTTERTQQ
;
A
#
# COMPACT_ATOMS: atom_id res chain seq x y z
N MET A 1 7.77 28.47 22.09
CA MET A 1 6.71 28.31 21.09
C MET A 1 6.14 26.90 21.22
N LYS A 2 4.83 26.75 21.51
CA LYS A 2 4.19 25.42 21.49
C LYS A 2 3.99 25.02 20.03
N ALA A 3 4.43 23.82 19.66
CA ALA A 3 4.11 23.25 18.35
C ALA A 3 2.57 23.11 18.21
N PRO A 4 2.01 23.23 17.00
CA PRO A 4 0.58 23.05 16.76
C PRO A 4 0.09 21.72 17.33
N SER A 5 -1.12 21.70 17.88
CA SER A 5 -1.71 20.49 18.45
C SER A 5 -1.96 19.42 17.39
N ASP A 6 -2.35 19.75 16.16
CA ASP A 6 -2.63 18.71 15.15
C ASP A 6 -2.02 19.04 13.80
N ILE A 7 -1.38 18.04 13.17
CA ILE A 7 -0.98 18.10 11.77
C ILE A 7 -2.10 17.41 10.98
N GLY A 8 -3.01 18.18 10.40
CA GLY A 8 -4.14 17.63 9.64
C GLY A 8 -3.73 16.85 8.38
N GLY A 9 -2.55 17.13 7.81
CA GLY A 9 -2.05 16.35 6.67
C GLY A 9 -0.68 16.83 6.17
N LEU A 10 0.04 15.93 5.51
CA LEU A 10 1.31 16.20 4.83
C LEU A 10 1.10 16.08 3.32
N TYR A 11 1.44 17.14 2.59
CA TYR A 11 1.31 17.24 1.14
C TYR A 11 2.69 17.48 0.53
N ILE A 12 3.15 16.56 -0.31
CA ILE A 12 4.40 16.67 -1.06
C ILE A 12 4.04 16.72 -2.54
N LYS A 13 4.52 17.74 -3.24
CA LYS A 13 4.12 17.99 -4.62
C LYS A 13 5.22 18.53 -5.53
N ASP A 14 5.10 18.22 -6.81
CA ASP A 14 5.88 18.84 -7.90
C ASP A 14 7.40 18.74 -7.66
N CYS A 15 7.85 17.56 -7.22
CA CYS A 15 9.25 17.30 -6.87
C CYS A 15 9.90 16.38 -7.91
N GLU A 16 11.17 16.65 -8.26
CA GLU A 16 11.92 15.70 -9.08
C GLU A 16 12.22 14.41 -8.30
N LYS A 17 12.67 14.54 -7.05
CA LYS A 17 13.05 13.41 -6.19
C LYS A 17 12.52 13.61 -4.78
N VAL A 18 11.93 12.57 -4.22
CA VAL A 18 11.47 12.53 -2.82
C VAL A 18 12.01 11.27 -2.18
N ALA A 19 12.57 11.40 -0.98
CA ALA A 19 12.89 10.27 -0.12
C ALA A 19 11.86 10.21 1.01
N LEU A 20 11.11 9.11 1.10
CA LEU A 20 10.13 8.86 2.15
C LEU A 20 10.70 7.87 3.18
N ALA A 21 10.62 8.26 4.44
CA ALA A 21 10.95 7.42 5.59
C ALA A 21 9.90 7.64 6.69
N THR A 22 9.08 6.63 6.95
CA THR A 22 7.98 6.64 7.92
C THR A 22 8.44 6.22 9.32
N ARG A 23 9.41 6.93 9.91
CA ARG A 23 9.96 6.59 11.24
C ARG A 23 9.05 7.03 12.37
N CYS A 24 8.92 6.20 13.41
CA CYS A 24 8.45 6.68 14.69
C CYS A 24 9.52 7.52 15.40
N TYR A 25 9.14 8.66 15.97
CA TYR A 25 9.91 9.36 16.99
C TYR A 25 9.01 9.66 18.21
N SER A 26 9.56 9.50 19.41
CA SER A 26 8.85 9.65 20.70
C SER A 26 8.21 11.02 20.91
N ASP A 27 8.68 12.03 20.18
CA ASP A 27 8.38 13.44 20.45
C ASP A 27 7.56 14.10 19.32
N ARG A 28 7.06 13.33 18.34
CA ARG A 28 6.42 13.89 17.13
C ARG A 28 5.00 13.37 16.92
N ARG A 29 4.08 14.30 16.65
CA ARG A 29 2.72 14.00 16.20
C ARG A 29 2.74 13.60 14.72
N TYR A 30 1.90 12.65 14.34
CA TYR A 30 1.82 12.12 12.98
C TYR A 30 0.72 12.82 12.20
N PRO A 31 0.93 13.10 10.90
CA PRO A 31 -0.16 13.57 10.07
C PRO A 31 -1.22 12.48 9.95
N SER A 32 -2.51 12.85 10.02
CA SER A 32 -3.60 11.90 9.76
C SER A 32 -3.70 11.52 8.28
N TYR A 33 -3.11 12.32 7.40
CA TYR A 33 -3.17 12.17 5.95
C TYR A 33 -1.80 12.40 5.30
N LEU A 34 -1.41 11.55 4.34
CA LEU A 34 -0.26 11.76 3.46
C LEU A 34 -0.69 11.74 2.00
N ARG A 35 -0.35 12.80 1.27
CA ARG A 35 -0.45 12.84 -0.20
C ARG A 35 0.87 13.21 -0.81
N ILE A 36 1.35 12.36 -1.71
CA ILE A 36 2.50 12.61 -2.56
C ILE A 36 2.00 12.65 -4.00
N PHE A 37 2.17 13.77 -4.68
CA PHE A 37 1.69 13.92 -6.06
C PHE A 37 2.68 14.61 -7.00
N ASN A 38 2.66 14.23 -8.28
CA ASN A 38 3.56 14.78 -9.30
C ASN A 38 5.04 14.67 -8.90
N VAL A 39 5.50 13.45 -8.63
CA VAL A 39 6.90 13.19 -8.27
C VAL A 39 7.54 12.30 -9.32
N LYS A 40 8.71 12.68 -9.83
CA LYS A 40 9.38 11.86 -10.83
C LYS A 40 9.97 10.59 -10.21
N TYR A 41 10.71 10.72 -9.11
CA TYR A 41 11.29 9.57 -8.41
C TYR A 41 10.96 9.60 -6.92
N LEU A 42 10.21 8.61 -6.45
CA LEU A 42 9.93 8.42 -5.02
C LEU A 42 10.74 7.23 -4.51
N ASN A 43 11.74 7.52 -3.68
CA ASN A 43 12.54 6.51 -3.00
C ASN A 43 11.96 6.26 -1.60
N ILE A 44 11.57 5.02 -1.33
CA ILE A 44 11.06 4.61 -0.02
C ILE A 44 12.18 3.90 0.73
N THR A 45 12.64 4.52 1.81
CA THR A 45 13.74 3.96 2.60
C THR A 45 13.19 2.90 3.56
N ARG A 46 13.69 1.67 3.46
CA ARG A 46 13.40 0.63 4.44
C ARG A 46 13.89 1.07 5.82
N LEU A 47 13.02 0.95 6.81
CA LEU A 47 13.36 1.22 8.21
C LEU A 47 13.55 -0.09 8.96
N ARG A 48 14.42 -0.07 9.97
CA ARG A 48 14.62 -1.21 10.88
C ARG A 48 13.50 -1.35 11.92
N HIS A 49 12.75 -0.27 12.11
CA HIS A 49 11.61 -0.20 13.02
C HIS A 49 10.31 -0.16 12.22
N GLU A 50 9.22 -0.57 12.85
CA GLU A 50 7.91 -0.55 12.22
C GLU A 50 7.51 0.88 11.82
N PRO A 51 6.86 1.03 10.65
CA PRO A 51 6.53 2.33 10.11
C PRO A 51 5.43 3.00 10.93
N MET A 52 5.49 4.33 11.04
CA MET A 52 4.32 5.12 11.42
C MET A 52 3.76 5.81 10.18
N ILE A 53 2.77 5.14 9.59
CA ILE A 53 2.04 5.63 8.43
C ILE A 53 0.77 6.36 8.91
N PRO A 54 0.38 7.44 8.22
CA PRO A 54 -0.92 8.10 8.40
C PRO A 54 -2.13 7.18 8.16
N ASP A 55 -3.30 7.62 8.62
CA ASP A 55 -4.56 6.88 8.42
C ASP A 55 -4.93 6.73 6.95
N VAL A 56 -4.57 7.71 6.14
CA VAL A 56 -4.90 7.74 4.72
C VAL A 56 -3.66 8.13 3.93
N VAL A 57 -3.33 7.31 2.92
CA VAL A 57 -2.16 7.53 2.05
C VAL A 57 -2.59 7.58 0.59
N HIS A 58 -2.17 8.63 -0.11
CA HIS A 58 -2.40 8.85 -1.53
C HIS A 58 -1.07 9.06 -2.25
N LEU A 59 -0.78 8.20 -3.24
CA LEU A 59 0.34 8.34 -4.15
C LEU A 59 -0.20 8.55 -5.57
N GLU A 60 0.04 9.71 -6.17
CA GLU A 60 -0.58 10.10 -7.44
C GLU A 60 0.45 10.65 -8.43
N ASN A 61 0.42 10.22 -9.69
CA ASN A 61 1.33 10.71 -10.74
C ASN A 61 2.81 10.59 -10.34
N ILE A 62 3.21 9.39 -9.89
CA ILE A 62 4.59 9.10 -9.52
C ILE A 62 5.25 8.38 -10.69
N THR A 63 6.24 9.01 -11.35
CA THR A 63 6.82 8.42 -12.57
C THR A 63 7.51 7.09 -12.28
N TYR A 64 8.20 6.96 -11.13
CA TYR A 64 8.83 5.70 -10.75
C TYR A 64 9.08 5.57 -9.24
N ILE A 65 8.80 4.38 -8.71
CA ILE A 65 9.21 3.86 -7.40
C ILE A 65 10.03 2.60 -7.68
N ASP A 66 11.30 2.56 -7.28
CA ASP A 66 12.15 1.39 -7.52
C ASP A 66 11.66 0.17 -6.72
N VAL A 67 11.57 0.33 -5.40
CA VAL A 67 11.10 -0.72 -4.48
C VAL A 67 10.18 -0.11 -3.44
N ILE A 68 9.07 -0.80 -3.16
CA ILE A 68 8.30 -0.63 -1.93
C ILE A 68 8.76 -1.73 -0.96
N PRO A 69 9.61 -1.40 0.03
CA PRO A 69 10.18 -2.41 0.91
C PRO A 69 9.14 -2.99 1.87
N GLN A 70 9.49 -4.13 2.46
CA GLN A 70 8.73 -4.76 3.54
C GLN A 70 8.40 -3.75 4.65
N HIS A 71 7.17 -3.81 5.17
CA HIS A 71 6.64 -2.93 6.20
C HIS A 71 6.68 -1.44 5.82
N THR A 72 6.42 -1.09 4.56
CA THR A 72 6.27 0.34 4.19
C THR A 72 4.90 0.87 4.56
N PHE A 73 3.85 0.13 4.21
CA PHE A 73 2.44 0.44 4.41
C PHE A 73 1.82 -0.65 5.29
N ALA A 74 2.48 -0.94 6.42
CA ALA A 74 1.99 -1.90 7.41
C ALA A 74 1.17 -1.22 8.50
N GLN A 75 -0.03 -1.73 8.76
CA GLN A 75 -0.72 -1.48 10.02
C GLN A 75 0.06 -2.18 11.13
N VAL A 76 0.50 -1.37 12.09
CA VAL A 76 1.07 -1.83 13.35
C VAL A 76 -0.06 -1.95 14.37
N ASP A 77 -0.10 -3.04 15.14
CA ASP A 77 -0.91 -3.08 16.35
C ASP A 77 -0.26 -2.21 17.42
N LYS A 78 -0.60 -0.92 17.38
CA LYS A 78 -0.07 0.11 18.29
C LYS A 78 -0.38 -0.17 19.77
N GLY A 79 -1.32 -1.08 20.08
CA GLY A 79 -1.66 -1.46 21.45
C GLY A 79 -0.63 -2.41 22.09
N GLN A 80 0.14 -3.14 21.30
CA GLN A 80 1.18 -4.06 21.80
C GLN A 80 2.59 -3.43 21.82
N TRP A 81 2.78 -2.32 21.12
CA TRP A 81 4.07 -1.63 21.04
C TRP A 81 4.13 -0.45 22.01
N VAL A 82 4.51 -0.73 23.25
CA VAL A 82 4.82 0.28 24.26
C VAL A 82 6.25 0.82 24.02
N ILE A 83 6.48 1.48 22.88
CA ILE A 83 7.66 2.36 22.74
C ILE A 83 7.23 3.73 23.27
N SER A 84 7.86 4.18 24.36
CA SER A 84 7.55 5.46 24.99
C SER A 84 7.60 6.60 23.96
N GLY A 85 6.44 7.22 23.71
CA GLY A 85 6.26 8.35 22.79
C GLY A 85 5.82 8.00 21.36
N CYS A 86 5.72 6.72 20.98
CA CYS A 86 5.12 6.27 19.71
C CYS A 86 3.60 6.00 19.84
N THR A 87 3.03 6.27 21.01
CA THR A 87 1.66 5.92 21.36
C THR A 87 0.71 7.02 20.90
N THR A 88 0.10 6.82 19.75
CA THR A 88 -1.27 7.31 19.55
C THR A 88 -2.17 6.09 19.52
N GLU A 89 -2.93 5.88 20.60
CA GLU A 89 -4.14 5.09 20.50
C GLU A 89 -4.98 5.65 19.33
N GLY A 90 -5.38 4.79 18.39
CA GLY A 90 -6.56 5.07 17.57
C GLY A 90 -6.40 5.33 16.07
N THR A 91 -5.20 5.46 15.51
CA THR A 91 -5.03 5.76 14.07
C THR A 91 -4.22 4.68 13.35
N GLN A 92 -4.91 3.63 12.91
CA GLN A 92 -4.32 2.61 12.02
C GLN A 92 -4.62 3.03 10.58
N MET A 93 -3.63 2.91 9.68
CA MET A 93 -3.82 3.12 8.24
C MET A 93 -5.14 2.45 7.81
N SER A 94 -6.08 3.21 7.29
CA SER A 94 -7.44 2.77 6.95
C SER A 94 -7.69 2.80 5.45
N SER A 95 -6.89 3.57 4.69
CA SER A 95 -6.97 3.59 3.24
C SER A 95 -5.63 3.86 2.57
N LEU A 96 -5.41 3.19 1.44
CA LEU A 96 -4.27 3.37 0.55
C LEU A 96 -4.77 3.52 -0.89
N THR A 97 -4.40 4.63 -1.53
CA THR A 97 -4.70 4.89 -2.95
C THR A 97 -3.42 5.13 -3.72
N MET A 98 -3.25 4.41 -4.84
CA MET A 98 -2.19 4.63 -5.82
C MET A 98 -2.81 4.86 -7.20
N LYS A 99 -2.46 5.98 -7.84
CA LYS A 99 -2.99 6.35 -9.15
C LYS A 99 -1.91 6.87 -10.09
N ASN A 100 -1.82 6.32 -11.30
CA ASN A 100 -0.79 6.71 -12.28
C ASN A 100 0.63 6.56 -11.69
N VAL A 101 0.95 5.36 -11.19
CA VAL A 101 2.21 5.06 -10.48
C VAL A 101 2.91 3.89 -11.16
N ASN A 102 4.22 4.00 -11.41
CA ASN A 102 5.03 2.86 -11.84
C ASN A 102 5.92 2.37 -10.69
N ILE A 103 5.90 1.07 -10.45
CA ILE A 103 6.58 0.41 -9.33
C ILE A 103 7.46 -0.70 -9.89
N GLY A 104 8.74 -0.71 -9.53
CA GLY A 104 9.65 -1.81 -9.86
C GLY A 104 9.26 -3.07 -9.07
N GLU A 105 9.37 -3.02 -7.75
CA GLU A 105 9.10 -4.17 -6.90
C GLU A 105 8.25 -3.82 -5.67
N ILE A 106 7.27 -4.66 -5.37
CA ILE A 106 6.59 -4.70 -4.08
C ILE A 106 7.10 -5.94 -3.34
N GLN A 107 7.86 -5.71 -2.26
CA GLN A 107 8.44 -6.77 -1.44
C GLN A 107 7.38 -7.44 -0.56
N SER A 108 7.67 -8.67 -0.11
CA SER A 108 6.84 -9.38 0.86
C SER A 108 6.51 -8.52 2.08
N GLY A 109 5.23 -8.45 2.46
CA GLY A 109 4.75 -7.66 3.59
C GLY A 109 4.90 -6.15 3.44
N ALA A 110 5.13 -5.64 2.23
CA ALA A 110 5.23 -4.21 1.97
C ALA A 110 3.93 -3.46 2.29
N ILE A 111 2.79 -4.05 1.91
CA ILE A 111 1.44 -3.54 2.20
C ILE A 111 0.75 -4.56 3.08
N LEU A 112 0.61 -4.24 4.36
CA LEU A 112 0.08 -5.15 5.38
C LEU A 112 -1.03 -4.47 6.17
N ALA A 113 -2.21 -5.07 6.23
CA ALA A 113 -3.30 -4.60 7.09
C ALA A 113 -3.91 -5.77 7.87
N THR A 114 -4.09 -5.59 9.18
CA THR A 114 -4.47 -6.63 10.13
C THR A 114 -5.85 -6.41 10.76
N SER A 115 -6.37 -5.19 10.78
CA SER A 115 -7.72 -4.91 11.31
C SER A 115 -8.21 -3.51 10.91
N LYS A 116 -9.55 -3.35 10.78
CA LYS A 116 -10.21 -2.05 10.52
C LYS A 116 -9.72 -1.29 9.26
N PHE A 117 -8.99 -1.94 8.37
CA PHE A 117 -8.61 -1.38 7.08
C PHE A 117 -9.83 -1.39 6.17
N LYS A 118 -10.06 -0.30 5.43
CA LYS A 118 -11.27 -0.11 4.64
C LYS A 118 -10.99 -0.30 3.15
N ASN A 119 -10.07 0.48 2.59
CA ASN A 119 -9.98 0.57 1.13
C ASN A 119 -8.52 0.55 0.65
N ALA A 120 -8.22 -0.35 -0.27
CA ALA A 120 -7.02 -0.27 -1.10
C ALA A 120 -7.42 -0.13 -2.57
N THR A 121 -6.93 0.92 -3.22
CA THR A 121 -7.25 1.22 -4.62
C THR A 121 -5.99 1.48 -5.42
N PHE A 122 -5.83 0.76 -6.52
CA PHE A 122 -4.76 0.90 -7.49
C PHE A 122 -5.41 1.15 -8.85
N THR A 123 -5.14 2.30 -9.45
CA THR A 123 -5.71 2.67 -10.75
C THR A 123 -4.62 3.16 -11.69
N ASN A 124 -4.51 2.56 -12.88
CA ASN A 124 -3.43 2.90 -13.82
C ASN A 124 -2.05 2.77 -13.15
N VAL A 125 -1.82 1.65 -12.47
CA VAL A 125 -0.57 1.32 -11.80
C VAL A 125 0.16 0.23 -12.59
N THR A 126 1.46 0.41 -12.82
CA THR A 126 2.32 -0.65 -13.38
C THR A 126 3.19 -1.20 -12.26
N ILE A 127 3.23 -2.52 -12.08
CA ILE A 127 4.10 -3.20 -11.12
C ILE A 127 4.96 -4.20 -11.88
N ARG A 128 6.28 -4.08 -11.85
CA ARG A 128 7.12 -5.09 -12.52
C ARG A 128 7.17 -6.40 -11.72
N LYS A 129 7.29 -6.35 -10.39
CA LYS A 129 7.31 -7.55 -9.56
C LYS A 129 6.48 -7.39 -8.28
N LEU A 130 5.57 -8.32 -8.05
CA LEU A 130 4.87 -8.49 -6.78
C LEU A 130 5.32 -9.79 -6.13
N GLN A 131 6.07 -9.67 -5.03
CA GLN A 131 6.54 -10.82 -4.27
C GLN A 131 5.41 -11.48 -3.48
N THR A 132 5.65 -12.72 -3.04
CA THR A 132 4.78 -13.44 -2.09
C THR A 132 4.43 -12.57 -0.90
N ASP A 133 3.14 -12.49 -0.56
CA ASP A 133 2.61 -11.68 0.54
C ASP A 133 2.87 -10.17 0.38
N GLY A 134 3.19 -9.70 -0.82
CA GLY A 134 3.49 -8.29 -1.06
C GLY A 134 2.33 -7.38 -0.70
N ILE A 135 1.10 -7.84 -0.96
CA ILE A 135 -0.15 -7.20 -0.52
C ILE A 135 -0.94 -8.19 0.33
N ARG A 136 -0.98 -7.95 1.64
CA ARG A 136 -1.76 -8.74 2.59
C ARG A 136 -2.71 -7.85 3.37
N LEU A 137 -3.99 -7.94 3.09
CA LEU A 137 -5.01 -7.05 3.63
C LEU A 137 -6.10 -7.84 4.33
N LYS A 138 -6.38 -7.49 5.59
CA LYS A 138 -7.58 -7.91 6.29
C LYS A 138 -8.56 -6.75 6.39
N LEU A 139 -9.65 -6.84 5.62
CA LEU A 139 -10.61 -5.76 5.39
C LEU A 139 -11.86 -5.96 6.25
N ASP A 140 -11.74 -5.75 7.57
CA ASP A 140 -12.89 -5.82 8.49
C ASP A 140 -13.76 -4.56 8.33
N VAL A 141 -15.11 -4.68 8.29
CA VAL A 141 -16.10 -3.60 7.96
C VAL A 141 -16.21 -3.45 6.42
N PRO A 142 -17.35 -3.10 5.75
CA PRO A 142 -17.49 -3.27 4.28
C PRO A 142 -16.45 -2.47 3.47
N GLY A 143 -15.30 -3.10 3.29
CA GLY A 143 -14.10 -2.57 2.71
C GLY A 143 -13.83 -3.22 1.37
N GLU A 144 -13.26 -2.45 0.47
CA GLU A 144 -13.07 -2.85 -0.92
C GLU A 144 -11.59 -2.86 -1.29
N PHE A 145 -11.21 -3.90 -2.04
CA PHE A 145 -9.96 -3.93 -2.78
C PHE A 145 -10.25 -3.72 -4.25
N ARG A 146 -9.61 -2.71 -4.86
CA ARG A 146 -9.76 -2.38 -6.28
C ARG A 146 -8.39 -2.29 -6.95
N PHE A 147 -8.20 -3.09 -8.00
CA PHE A 147 -7.04 -3.03 -8.88
C PHE A 147 -7.56 -2.89 -10.31
N GLU A 148 -7.44 -1.71 -10.88
CA GLU A 148 -8.16 -1.32 -12.10
C GLU A 148 -7.23 -0.68 -13.14
N ASN A 149 -7.43 -1.03 -14.42
CA ASN A 149 -6.69 -0.49 -15.55
C ASN A 149 -5.16 -0.52 -15.34
N SER A 150 -4.66 -1.55 -14.68
CA SER A 150 -3.29 -1.66 -14.17
C SER A 150 -2.58 -2.86 -14.79
N SER A 151 -1.26 -2.92 -14.70
CA SER A 151 -0.47 -4.05 -15.20
C SER A 151 0.49 -4.58 -14.16
N ILE A 152 0.68 -5.91 -14.15
CA ILE A 152 1.73 -6.56 -13.36
C ILE A 152 2.51 -7.55 -14.23
N ASP A 153 3.84 -7.38 -14.30
CA ASP A 153 4.65 -8.29 -15.12
C ASP A 153 4.81 -9.64 -14.44
N HIS A 154 5.22 -9.68 -13.17
CA HIS A 154 5.40 -10.93 -12.43
C HIS A 154 4.72 -10.91 -11.07
N VAL A 155 3.83 -11.86 -10.83
CA VAL A 155 3.19 -12.09 -9.53
C VAL A 155 3.58 -13.46 -9.01
N GLU A 156 4.31 -13.47 -7.89
CA GLU A 156 4.66 -14.70 -7.19
C GLU A 156 3.44 -15.35 -6.53
N HIS A 157 3.60 -16.59 -6.06
CA HIS A 157 2.58 -17.29 -5.29
C HIS A 157 2.14 -16.45 -4.07
N LEU A 158 0.83 -16.39 -3.81
CA LEU A 158 0.25 -15.59 -2.72
C LEU A 158 0.61 -14.10 -2.75
N GLY A 159 0.92 -13.53 -3.92
CA GLY A 159 1.25 -12.10 -4.05
C GLY A 159 0.15 -11.17 -3.51
N PHE A 160 -1.12 -11.54 -3.72
CA PHE A 160 -2.28 -10.93 -3.08
C PHE A 160 -2.89 -11.89 -2.06
N GLN A 161 -2.99 -11.44 -0.81
CA GLN A 161 -3.73 -12.09 0.25
C GLN A 161 -4.82 -11.16 0.80
N LEU A 162 -6.06 -11.41 0.43
CA LEU A 162 -7.21 -10.56 0.76
C LEU A 162 -8.16 -11.30 1.71
N ILE A 163 -8.09 -11.00 3.00
CA ILE A 163 -8.78 -11.73 4.06
C ILE A 163 -10.01 -10.95 4.52
N ASN A 164 -11.13 -11.65 4.69
CA ASN A 164 -12.41 -11.11 5.17
C ASN A 164 -12.90 -9.87 4.39
N THR A 165 -12.64 -9.83 3.09
CA THR A 165 -12.92 -8.64 2.27
C THR A 165 -14.37 -8.63 1.79
N HIS A 166 -15.06 -7.49 1.86
CA HIS A 166 -16.42 -7.42 1.34
C HIS A 166 -16.43 -7.55 -0.19
N ARG A 167 -15.64 -6.72 -0.88
CA ARG A 167 -15.58 -6.72 -2.34
C ARG A 167 -14.15 -6.63 -2.86
N VAL A 168 -13.82 -7.52 -3.79
CA VAL A 168 -12.55 -7.55 -4.51
C VAL A 168 -12.82 -7.35 -6.00
N ILE A 169 -12.22 -6.32 -6.60
CA ILE A 169 -12.37 -5.99 -8.01
C ILE A 169 -10.99 -5.96 -8.68
N PHE A 170 -10.83 -6.81 -9.68
CA PHE A 170 -9.80 -6.72 -10.69
C PHE A 170 -10.49 -6.41 -12.03
N SER A 171 -10.30 -5.21 -12.57
CA SER A 171 -10.96 -4.80 -13.82
C SER A 171 -9.99 -4.17 -14.82
N GLY A 172 -10.00 -4.63 -16.07
CA GLY A 172 -9.22 -4.01 -17.14
C GLY A 172 -7.70 -4.15 -16.98
N ASN A 173 -7.22 -5.17 -16.27
CA ASN A 173 -5.80 -5.31 -15.97
C ASN A 173 -5.07 -6.26 -16.94
N ARG A 174 -3.75 -6.12 -17.02
CA ARG A 174 -2.86 -7.08 -17.71
C ARG A 174 -1.93 -7.75 -16.71
N PHE A 175 -1.87 -9.08 -16.74
CA PHE A 175 -0.91 -9.88 -15.97
C PHE A 175 -0.03 -10.69 -16.93
N THR A 176 1.29 -10.51 -16.90
CA THR A 176 2.20 -11.20 -17.85
C THR A 176 2.66 -12.56 -17.34
N GLU A 177 2.95 -12.69 -16.06
CA GLU A 177 3.32 -13.94 -15.38
C GLU A 177 2.57 -14.02 -14.04
N LEU A 178 1.40 -14.66 -14.06
CA LEU A 178 0.55 -14.84 -12.87
C LEU A 178 0.73 -16.27 -12.33
N ALA A 179 1.32 -16.42 -11.15
CA ALA A 179 1.40 -17.73 -10.49
C ALA A 179 -0.01 -18.31 -10.21
N ALA A 180 -0.13 -19.65 -10.19
CA ALA A 180 -1.42 -20.34 -10.03
C ALA A 180 -2.18 -19.99 -8.73
N SER A 181 -1.48 -19.53 -7.70
CA SER A 181 -2.02 -19.10 -6.41
C SER A 181 -1.72 -17.62 -6.10
N ALA A 182 -1.48 -16.82 -7.13
CA ALA A 182 -1.09 -15.41 -7.00
C ALA A 182 -2.14 -14.56 -6.26
N ILE A 183 -3.43 -14.82 -6.50
CA ILE A 183 -4.54 -14.15 -5.82
C ILE A 183 -5.22 -15.15 -4.89
N ASN A 184 -5.15 -14.88 -3.59
CA ASN A 184 -5.74 -15.73 -2.55
C ASN A 184 -6.52 -14.86 -1.56
N GLY A 185 -7.64 -15.38 -1.04
CA GLY A 185 -8.42 -14.64 -0.08
C GLY A 185 -9.75 -15.27 0.34
N THR A 186 -10.39 -14.65 1.32
CA THR A 186 -11.79 -14.87 1.69
C THR A 186 -12.57 -13.58 1.45
N PHE A 187 -13.56 -13.64 0.57
CA PHE A 187 -14.32 -12.46 0.15
C PHE A 187 -15.81 -12.77 -0.09
N ASN A 188 -16.68 -11.78 0.09
CA ASN A 188 -18.10 -11.93 -0.20
C ASN A 188 -18.37 -11.80 -1.71
N GLU A 189 -17.76 -10.80 -2.34
CA GLU A 189 -17.90 -10.53 -3.77
C GLU A 189 -16.51 -10.47 -4.44
N PHE A 190 -16.36 -11.16 -5.57
CA PHE A 190 -15.16 -11.15 -6.38
C PHE A 190 -15.48 -10.92 -7.84
N TYR A 191 -14.88 -9.88 -8.40
CA TYR A 191 -15.02 -9.48 -9.80
C TYR A 191 -13.66 -9.54 -10.48
N PHE A 192 -13.55 -10.36 -11.52
CA PHE A 192 -12.37 -10.44 -12.38
C PHE A 192 -12.81 -10.21 -13.82
N VAL A 193 -12.92 -8.93 -14.21
CA VAL A 193 -13.61 -8.50 -15.43
C VAL A 193 -12.61 -7.86 -16.41
N ASN A 194 -12.68 -8.23 -17.69
CA ASN A 194 -11.85 -7.64 -18.76
C ASN A 194 -10.34 -7.65 -18.45
N ASN A 195 -9.85 -8.65 -17.73
CA ASN A 195 -8.42 -8.82 -17.49
C ASN A 195 -7.81 -9.74 -18.55
N THR A 196 -6.57 -9.47 -18.92
CA THR A 196 -5.77 -10.32 -19.79
C THR A 196 -4.66 -10.96 -18.97
N THR A 197 -4.55 -12.28 -19.05
CA THR A 197 -3.44 -13.04 -18.48
C THR A 197 -2.64 -13.64 -19.62
N GLU A 198 -1.37 -13.30 -19.72
CA GLU A 198 -0.43 -13.92 -20.63
C GLU A 198 0.43 -14.91 -19.83
N ARG A 199 1.12 -15.80 -20.54
CA ARG A 199 2.19 -16.61 -19.97
C ARG A 199 3.30 -16.65 -20.99
N THR A 200 4.42 -16.02 -20.68
CA THR A 200 5.65 -16.20 -21.44
C THR A 200 6.06 -17.67 -21.28
N GLN A 201 5.94 -18.45 -22.36
CA GLN A 201 6.52 -19.79 -22.40
C GLN A 201 8.04 -19.63 -22.27
N GLN A 202 8.60 -20.05 -21.13
CA GLN A 202 10.04 -20.20 -20.92
C GLN A 202 10.45 -21.62 -21.28
#